data_AF-A0AAW0SDX5-F1
#
_entry.id   AF-A0AAW0SDX5-F1
#
_cell.length_a   1.000
_cell.length_b   1.000
_cell.length_c   1.000
_cell.angle_alpha   90.00
_cell.angle_beta   90.00
_cell.angle_gamma   90.00
#
_symmetry.space_group_name_H-M   'P 1'
#
loop_
_entity.id
_entity.type
_entity.pdbx_description
1 polymer ?
#
loop_
_entity_poly.entity_id
_entity_poly.type
_entity_poly.pdbx_seq_one_letter_code
_entity_poly.pdbx_strand_id
1 'polypeptide(L)'
;QGRARCTCQRGFTLANDRVSCVDLDECNIPGTSSQQCRNTWGSYECICNSGYQLGTDNKSCYMIDMEVINSCLENNGGCQHMCQQGPDGATCTCHPGYQLQPDGRSCQDADECEAGSHRCQQECVNSEGGYACACTQGFTLSSDTFTCLDVNECSMENGGCEHECQNTQGSFTCSCRRGYVLVDEVHCDILGGNYDVDYSGYSIRGDQDMGSTATEDYSTVLDGEMTRNRDAWNDVCRCENGGTCDPVTGNRTCPPSVSGEFCEDGCPAAPQTGVNIILEHTTMMMIVTFTSQSGVCECKAGYVGIDCSKECPEGKWGAGCLHECQCANGATCHPATGVCGLDCPPGFMGTECNT
;
A
#
# COMPACT_ATOMS: atom_id res chain seq x y z
N GLN A 1 113.34 -57.26 -3.02
CA GLN A 1 112.90 -56.72 -4.32
C GLN A 1 111.38 -56.64 -4.30
N GLY A 2 110.82 -55.43 -4.28
CA GLY A 2 109.36 -55.22 -4.24
C GLY A 2 108.76 -55.44 -5.64
N ARG A 3 107.67 -56.21 -5.72
CA ARG A 3 106.93 -56.44 -6.97
C ARG A 3 106.09 -55.19 -7.25
N ALA A 4 106.30 -54.51 -8.38
CA ALA A 4 105.44 -53.41 -8.80
C ALA A 4 104.00 -53.92 -8.96
N ARG A 5 103.03 -53.23 -8.35
CA ARG A 5 101.61 -53.55 -8.44
C ARG A 5 100.95 -52.57 -9.39
N CYS A 6 100.37 -53.06 -10.47
CA CYS A 6 99.56 -52.26 -11.38
C CYS A 6 98.25 -51.84 -10.70
N THR A 7 97.86 -50.58 -10.89
CA THR A 7 96.62 -50.01 -10.38
C THR A 7 95.92 -49.28 -11.51
N CYS A 8 94.61 -49.44 -11.62
CA CYS A 8 93.80 -48.74 -12.62
C CYS A 8 93.35 -47.37 -12.13
N GLN A 9 93.00 -46.50 -13.07
CA GLN A 9 92.32 -45.25 -12.78
C GLN A 9 90.89 -45.52 -12.26
N ARG A 10 90.30 -44.53 -11.59
CA ARG A 10 88.91 -44.63 -11.09
C ARG A 10 87.96 -44.92 -12.27
N GLY A 11 87.00 -45.83 -12.07
CA GLY A 11 86.08 -46.29 -13.13
C GLY A 11 86.60 -47.50 -13.93
N PHE A 12 87.76 -48.07 -13.57
CA PHE A 12 88.32 -49.23 -14.24
C PHE A 12 88.79 -50.30 -13.24
N THR A 13 88.72 -51.56 -13.64
CA THR A 13 89.21 -52.70 -12.88
C THR A 13 90.31 -53.45 -13.63
N LEU A 14 91.16 -54.17 -12.89
CA LEU A 14 92.28 -54.93 -13.46
C LEU A 14 91.73 -56.14 -14.23
N ALA A 15 92.10 -56.27 -15.49
CA ALA A 15 91.74 -57.43 -16.31
C ALA A 15 92.44 -58.71 -15.79
N ASN A 16 92.04 -59.86 -16.33
CA ASN A 16 92.54 -61.18 -15.90
C ASN A 16 94.07 -61.33 -16.06
N ASP A 17 94.68 -60.57 -16.98
CA ASP A 17 96.12 -60.53 -17.22
C ASP A 17 96.92 -59.74 -16.16
N ARG A 18 96.22 -59.06 -15.25
CA ARG A 18 96.76 -58.21 -14.17
C ARG A 18 97.61 -57.02 -14.63
N VAL A 19 97.51 -56.63 -15.90
CA VAL A 19 98.26 -55.51 -16.48
C VAL A 19 97.38 -54.55 -17.26
N SER A 20 96.27 -55.00 -17.82
CA SER A 20 95.31 -54.17 -18.54
C SER A 20 94.17 -53.70 -17.64
N CYS A 21 93.63 -52.52 -17.94
CA CYS A 21 92.47 -51.96 -17.26
C CYS A 21 91.26 -52.05 -18.18
N VAL A 22 90.19 -52.65 -17.68
CA VAL A 22 88.89 -52.71 -18.35
C VAL A 22 87.89 -51.86 -17.59
N ASP A 23 86.93 -51.33 -18.34
CA ASP A 23 85.84 -50.54 -17.81
C ASP A 23 85.13 -51.28 -16.66
N LEU A 24 84.91 -50.60 -15.54
CA LEU A 24 84.16 -51.15 -14.43
C LEU A 24 82.69 -50.79 -14.63
N ASP A 25 81.87 -51.76 -15.03
CA ASP A 25 80.44 -51.54 -15.13
C ASP A 25 79.82 -51.33 -13.74
N GLU A 26 79.66 -50.07 -13.35
CA GLU A 26 79.12 -49.70 -12.05
C GLU A 26 77.63 -50.01 -11.91
N CYS A 27 76.91 -50.22 -13.03
CA CYS A 27 75.51 -50.63 -13.01
C CYS A 27 75.30 -52.03 -12.43
N ASN A 28 76.35 -52.86 -12.40
CA ASN A 28 76.33 -54.15 -11.72
C ASN A 28 76.56 -54.06 -10.21
N ILE A 29 76.85 -52.86 -9.68
CA ILE A 29 77.05 -52.63 -8.25
C ILE A 29 75.70 -52.25 -7.60
N PRO A 30 75.23 -52.99 -6.57
CA PRO A 30 73.98 -52.68 -5.88
C PRO A 30 74.00 -51.27 -5.25
N GLY A 31 72.93 -50.50 -5.47
CA GLY A 31 72.80 -49.13 -4.97
C GLY A 31 73.53 -48.06 -5.80
N THR A 32 74.02 -48.41 -6.99
CA THR A 32 74.59 -47.41 -7.93
C THR A 32 73.53 -46.49 -8.51
N SER A 33 72.36 -47.02 -8.89
CA SER A 33 71.19 -46.25 -9.30
C SER A 33 69.97 -46.76 -8.56
N SER A 34 69.10 -45.84 -8.16
CA SER A 34 67.77 -46.15 -7.62
C SER A 34 66.78 -46.65 -8.68
N GLN A 35 67.05 -46.35 -9.96
CA GLN A 35 66.21 -46.74 -11.09
C GLN A 35 67.10 -47.30 -12.22
N GLN A 36 67.09 -46.70 -13.41
CA GLN A 36 67.85 -47.19 -14.54
C GLN A 36 69.30 -46.71 -14.45
N CYS A 37 70.22 -47.50 -15.00
CA CYS A 37 71.64 -47.19 -15.06
C CYS A 37 72.16 -47.48 -16.46
N ARG A 38 72.96 -46.56 -16.99
CA ARG A 38 73.67 -46.70 -18.26
C ARG A 38 75.16 -46.66 -18.00
N ASN A 39 75.85 -47.77 -18.27
CA ASN A 39 77.29 -47.84 -18.17
C ASN A 39 77.95 -47.04 -19.30
N THR A 40 79.05 -46.33 -18.99
CA THR A 40 79.82 -45.54 -19.94
C THR A 40 81.31 -45.80 -19.71
N TRP A 41 82.16 -45.47 -20.68
CA TRP A 41 83.59 -45.74 -20.52
C TRP A 41 84.21 -44.89 -19.39
N GLY A 42 84.61 -45.54 -18.30
CA GLY A 42 85.19 -44.95 -17.09
C GLY A 42 84.18 -44.34 -16.13
N SER A 43 82.87 -44.53 -16.35
CA SER A 43 81.82 -43.98 -15.49
C SER A 43 80.44 -44.57 -15.76
N TYR A 44 79.40 -44.06 -15.12
CA TYR A 44 78.01 -44.46 -15.34
C TYR A 44 77.10 -43.25 -15.25
N GLU A 45 75.92 -43.37 -15.86
CA GLU A 45 74.86 -42.37 -15.78
C GLU A 45 73.58 -43.02 -15.26
N CYS A 46 72.99 -42.44 -14.21
CA CYS A 46 71.70 -42.85 -13.68
C CYS A 46 70.59 -42.16 -14.49
N ILE A 47 69.62 -42.94 -14.95
CA ILE A 47 68.50 -42.45 -15.75
C ILE A 47 67.21 -42.65 -14.93
N CYS A 48 66.44 -41.58 -14.79
CA CYS A 48 65.16 -41.60 -14.09
C CYS A 48 64.01 -41.87 -15.06
N ASN A 49 63.03 -42.64 -14.61
CA ASN A 49 61.77 -42.86 -15.32
C ASN A 49 61.00 -41.52 -15.46
N SER A 50 60.06 -41.47 -16.40
CA SER A 50 59.19 -40.29 -16.58
C SER A 50 58.52 -39.89 -15.27
N GLY A 51 58.57 -38.59 -14.95
CA GLY A 51 58.04 -38.05 -13.69
C GLY A 51 59.00 -38.10 -12.51
N TYR A 52 60.27 -38.45 -12.72
CA TYR A 52 61.32 -38.42 -11.70
C TYR A 52 62.53 -37.59 -12.14
N GLN A 53 63.18 -36.91 -11.20
CA GLN A 53 64.40 -36.12 -11.40
C GLN A 53 65.56 -36.71 -10.59
N LEU A 54 66.77 -36.67 -11.18
CA LEU A 54 67.99 -37.15 -10.52
C LEU A 54 68.39 -36.21 -9.38
N GLY A 55 68.63 -36.80 -8.22
CA GLY A 55 69.04 -36.17 -6.99
C GLY A 55 70.43 -35.55 -7.01
N THR A 56 70.74 -34.78 -5.97
CA THR A 56 72.09 -34.20 -5.76
C THR A 56 73.16 -35.25 -5.47
N ASP A 57 72.75 -36.48 -5.12
CA ASP A 57 73.65 -37.62 -4.98
C ASP A 57 74.00 -38.30 -6.31
N ASN A 58 73.42 -37.85 -7.43
CA ASN A 58 73.54 -38.42 -8.78
C ASN A 58 73.19 -39.92 -8.87
N LYS A 59 72.41 -40.45 -7.92
CA LYS A 59 72.03 -41.87 -7.85
C LYS A 59 70.54 -42.09 -7.58
N SER A 60 69.96 -41.21 -6.77
CA SER A 60 68.57 -41.31 -6.34
C SER A 60 67.68 -40.51 -7.27
N CYS A 61 66.63 -41.13 -7.79
CA CYS A 61 65.60 -40.48 -8.60
C CYS A 61 64.41 -40.18 -7.70
N TYR A 62 64.09 -38.90 -7.55
CA TYR A 62 62.95 -38.43 -6.76
C TYR A 62 61.79 -38.09 -7.69
N MET A 63 60.55 -38.27 -7.24
CA MET A 63 59.42 -37.81 -8.05
C MET A 63 59.55 -36.31 -8.26
N ILE A 64 59.26 -35.87 -9.48
CA ILE A 64 58.97 -34.47 -9.74
C ILE A 64 57.63 -34.26 -9.05
N ASP A 65 57.67 -33.70 -7.84
CA ASP A 65 56.45 -33.24 -7.20
C ASP A 65 55.85 -32.20 -8.15
N MET A 66 54.69 -32.55 -8.73
CA MET A 66 53.79 -31.58 -9.31
C MET A 66 53.38 -30.70 -8.15
N GLU A 67 54.13 -29.62 -7.94
CA GLU A 67 53.80 -28.63 -6.93
C GLU A 67 52.36 -28.18 -7.22
N VAL A 68 51.45 -28.46 -6.28
CA VAL A 68 50.09 -27.95 -6.34
C VAL A 68 50.22 -26.44 -6.13
N ILE A 69 50.46 -25.71 -7.22
CA ILE A 69 50.48 -24.26 -7.19
C ILE A 69 49.09 -23.87 -6.71
N ASN A 70 49.03 -23.25 -5.53
CA ASN A 70 47.77 -22.77 -5.00
C ASN A 70 47.19 -21.79 -6.03
N SER A 71 46.14 -22.25 -6.68
CA SER A 71 45.46 -21.57 -7.79
C SER A 71 44.88 -20.22 -7.37
N CYS A 72 44.67 -20.00 -6.07
CA CYS A 72 44.20 -18.72 -5.52
C CYS A 72 45.30 -17.65 -5.40
N LEU A 73 46.59 -18.01 -5.51
CA LEU A 73 47.68 -17.02 -5.38
C LEU A 73 47.77 -16.08 -6.57
N GLU A 74 47.37 -16.55 -7.75
CA GLU A 74 47.38 -15.77 -8.98
C GLU A 74 45.98 -15.26 -9.28
N ASN A 75 45.82 -13.93 -9.30
CA ASN A 75 44.56 -13.24 -9.61
C ASN A 75 43.34 -13.80 -8.86
N ASN A 76 43.51 -14.19 -7.58
CA ASN A 76 42.46 -14.81 -6.77
C ASN A 76 41.81 -16.05 -7.42
N GLY A 77 42.56 -16.84 -8.20
CA GLY A 77 42.02 -17.96 -8.97
C GLY A 77 41.04 -17.56 -10.08
N GLY A 78 40.95 -16.26 -10.37
CA GLY A 78 39.94 -15.62 -11.20
C GLY A 78 38.55 -15.55 -10.56
N CYS A 79 38.45 -15.69 -9.23
CA CYS A 79 37.22 -15.49 -8.48
C CYS A 79 36.97 -13.99 -8.22
N GLN A 80 35.72 -13.54 -8.38
CA GLN A 80 35.36 -12.14 -8.08
C GLN A 80 35.46 -11.82 -6.58
N HIS A 81 35.03 -12.75 -5.72
CA HIS A 81 35.01 -12.56 -4.27
C HIS A 81 36.05 -13.44 -3.58
N MET A 82 35.68 -14.66 -3.19
CA MET A 82 36.55 -15.53 -2.39
C MET A 82 37.01 -16.73 -3.22
N CYS A 83 38.30 -17.07 -3.10
CA CYS A 83 38.89 -18.27 -3.70
C CYS A 83 39.28 -19.26 -2.61
N GLN A 84 38.99 -20.54 -2.86
CA GLN A 84 39.43 -21.66 -2.05
C GLN A 84 40.12 -22.71 -2.93
N GLN A 85 41.21 -23.30 -2.43
CA GLN A 85 41.88 -24.38 -3.14
C GLN A 85 41.02 -25.64 -3.06
N GLY A 86 40.46 -26.04 -4.20
CA GLY A 86 39.73 -27.27 -4.37
C GLY A 86 40.57 -28.41 -4.98
N PRO A 87 39.98 -29.60 -5.12
CA PRO A 87 40.64 -30.77 -5.72
C PRO A 87 40.97 -30.55 -7.20
N ASP A 88 40.17 -29.76 -7.91
CA ASP A 88 40.32 -29.47 -9.35
C ASP A 88 40.91 -28.07 -9.63
N GLY A 89 41.47 -27.39 -8.61
CA GLY A 89 41.99 -26.03 -8.71
C GLY A 89 41.15 -25.00 -7.95
N ALA A 90 41.01 -23.80 -8.51
CA ALA A 90 40.35 -22.69 -7.82
C ALA A 90 38.84 -22.93 -7.74
N THR A 91 38.31 -22.95 -6.51
CA THR A 91 36.87 -23.00 -6.24
C THR A 91 36.42 -21.64 -5.72
N CYS A 92 35.51 -20.98 -6.45
CA CYS A 92 35.04 -19.65 -6.09
C CYS A 92 33.80 -19.70 -5.19
N THR A 93 33.75 -18.83 -4.20
CA THR A 93 32.57 -18.61 -3.35
C THR A 93 32.28 -17.11 -3.23
N CYS A 94 31.02 -16.78 -2.98
CA CYS A 94 30.57 -15.41 -2.88
C CYS A 94 30.39 -14.98 -1.41
N HIS A 95 30.57 -13.68 -1.15
CA HIS A 95 30.22 -13.10 0.14
C HIS A 95 28.71 -13.32 0.45
N PRO A 96 28.30 -13.27 1.73
CA PRO A 96 26.88 -13.28 2.09
C PRO A 96 26.09 -12.22 1.33
N GLY A 97 24.87 -12.55 0.89
CA GLY A 97 24.05 -11.67 0.05
C GLY A 97 24.36 -11.75 -1.46
N TYR A 98 25.24 -12.65 -1.90
CA TYR A 98 25.57 -12.84 -3.31
C TYR A 98 25.46 -14.30 -3.73
N GLN A 99 25.07 -14.52 -5.00
CA GLN A 99 24.98 -15.83 -5.64
C GLN A 99 26.07 -15.99 -6.70
N LEU A 100 26.64 -17.20 -6.77
CA LEU A 100 27.64 -17.55 -7.78
C LEU A 100 26.96 -17.73 -9.14
N GLN A 101 27.48 -17.05 -10.16
CA GLN A 101 26.97 -17.12 -11.51
C GLN A 101 27.35 -18.45 -12.20
N PRO A 102 26.69 -18.80 -13.32
CA PRO A 102 26.97 -20.05 -14.06
C PRO A 102 28.41 -20.19 -14.59
N ASP A 103 29.16 -19.10 -14.66
CA ASP A 103 30.58 -19.11 -15.02
C ASP A 103 31.48 -19.67 -13.90
N GLY A 104 30.92 -19.88 -12.71
CA GLY A 104 31.60 -20.40 -11.53
C GLY A 104 32.62 -19.43 -10.94
N ARG A 105 32.59 -18.14 -11.30
CA ARG A 105 33.62 -17.14 -10.94
C ARG A 105 33.05 -15.81 -10.50
N SER A 106 32.03 -15.33 -11.18
CA SER A 106 31.37 -14.06 -10.89
C SER A 106 30.29 -14.23 -9.82
N CYS A 107 30.11 -13.18 -9.03
CA CYS A 107 29.11 -13.09 -7.98
C CYS A 107 28.12 -12.00 -8.36
N GLN A 108 26.84 -12.35 -8.39
CA GLN A 108 25.75 -11.41 -8.56
C GLN A 108 25.07 -11.20 -7.22
N ASP A 109 24.61 -9.97 -6.99
CA ASP A 109 23.75 -9.66 -5.85
C ASP A 109 22.53 -10.58 -5.81
N ALA A 110 22.19 -11.06 -4.63
CA ALA A 110 21.05 -11.93 -4.42
C ALA A 110 19.82 -11.07 -4.13
N ASP A 111 18.97 -10.84 -5.11
CA ASP A 111 17.77 -10.03 -4.90
C ASP A 111 16.76 -10.76 -4.00
N GLU A 112 16.79 -10.50 -2.69
CA GLU A 112 15.88 -11.14 -1.74
C GLU A 112 14.44 -10.63 -1.87
N CYS A 113 14.25 -9.46 -2.48
CA CYS A 113 12.93 -8.87 -2.74
C CYS A 113 12.23 -9.61 -3.89
N GLU A 114 12.94 -9.89 -4.98
CA GLU A 114 12.42 -10.70 -6.10
C GLU A 114 12.20 -12.16 -5.67
N ALA A 115 13.12 -12.71 -4.86
CA ALA A 115 13.00 -14.08 -4.36
C ALA A 115 11.93 -14.26 -3.26
N GLY A 116 11.44 -13.17 -2.67
CA GLY A 116 10.49 -13.21 -1.55
C GLY A 116 11.07 -13.83 -0.28
N SER A 117 12.40 -13.84 -0.11
CA SER A 117 13.10 -14.41 1.05
C SER A 117 13.40 -13.37 2.15
N HIS A 118 12.94 -12.14 1.97
CA HIS A 118 13.11 -11.04 2.93
C HIS A 118 12.17 -11.17 4.15
N ARG A 119 12.49 -10.42 5.21
CA ARG A 119 11.70 -10.38 6.46
C ARG A 119 10.90 -9.09 6.66
N CYS A 120 10.94 -8.17 5.69
CA CYS A 120 10.22 -6.90 5.77
C CYS A 120 8.72 -7.10 5.97
N GLN A 121 8.13 -6.36 6.92
CA GLN A 121 6.68 -6.39 7.16
C GLN A 121 5.89 -5.74 6.01
N GLN A 122 6.44 -4.69 5.39
CA GLN A 122 5.78 -3.92 4.34
C GLN A 122 6.61 -3.94 3.06
N GLU A 123 7.46 -2.93 2.83
CA GLU A 123 8.20 -2.79 1.58
C GLU A 123 9.61 -3.33 1.69
N CYS A 124 10.08 -4.03 0.64
CA CYS A 124 11.45 -4.51 0.50
C CYS A 124 12.15 -3.70 -0.59
N VAL A 125 13.36 -3.24 -0.29
CA VAL A 125 14.21 -2.52 -1.23
C VAL A 125 15.52 -3.28 -1.37
N ASN A 126 15.77 -3.83 -2.56
CA ASN A 126 17.00 -4.57 -2.82
C ASN A 126 18.21 -3.61 -2.81
N SER A 127 19.34 -4.10 -2.30
CA SER A 127 20.58 -3.33 -2.17
C SER A 127 21.79 -4.23 -2.38
N GLU A 128 22.95 -3.68 -2.77
CA GLU A 128 24.12 -4.54 -2.98
C GLU A 128 24.55 -5.26 -1.68
N GLY A 129 24.50 -6.60 -1.70
CA GLY A 129 24.83 -7.49 -0.59
C GLY A 129 23.70 -7.77 0.39
N GLY A 130 22.46 -7.41 0.08
CA GLY A 130 21.28 -7.74 0.88
C GLY A 130 20.10 -6.82 0.60
N TYR A 131 19.29 -6.52 1.60
CA TYR A 131 18.11 -5.68 1.41
C TYR A 131 17.85 -4.76 2.60
N ALA A 132 17.12 -3.68 2.34
CA ALA A 132 16.57 -2.80 3.36
C ALA A 132 15.05 -2.89 3.36
N CYS A 133 14.45 -2.77 4.54
CA CYS A 133 13.01 -2.65 4.66
C CYS A 133 12.61 -1.18 4.70
N ALA A 134 11.52 -0.87 4.00
CA ALA A 134 10.87 0.42 4.04
C ALA A 134 9.44 0.26 4.55
N CYS A 135 8.89 1.35 5.06
CA CYS A 135 7.54 1.41 5.58
C CYS A 135 6.72 2.37 4.72
N THR A 136 5.45 2.02 4.51
CA THR A 136 4.47 2.88 3.88
C THR A 136 4.26 4.15 4.70
N GLN A 137 3.68 5.18 4.08
CA GLN A 137 3.35 6.42 4.77
C GLN A 137 2.54 6.17 6.06
N GLY A 138 2.81 6.95 7.11
CA GLY A 138 2.19 6.79 8.44
C GLY A 138 2.88 5.75 9.33
N PHE A 139 3.97 5.12 8.87
CA PHE A 139 4.73 4.16 9.66
C PHE A 139 6.23 4.52 9.72
N THR A 140 6.89 4.04 10.76
CA THR A 140 8.33 4.17 10.96
C THR A 140 8.97 2.81 11.19
N LEU A 141 10.21 2.65 10.72
CA LEU A 141 10.94 1.40 10.88
C LEU A 141 11.37 1.21 12.34
N SER A 142 11.06 0.05 12.89
CA SER A 142 11.44 -0.37 14.24
C SER A 142 12.96 -0.56 14.36
N SER A 143 13.43 -0.69 15.60
CA SER A 143 14.83 -0.97 15.92
C SER A 143 15.31 -2.34 15.42
N ASP A 144 14.38 -3.27 15.14
CA ASP A 144 14.70 -4.55 14.52
C ASP A 144 14.97 -4.47 13.02
N THR A 145 14.76 -3.30 12.39
CA THR A 145 14.94 -3.02 10.96
C THR A 145 14.02 -3.79 10.00
N PHE A 146 13.00 -4.48 10.52
CA PHE A 146 12.06 -5.28 9.70
C PHE A 146 10.59 -4.90 9.92
N THR A 147 10.25 -4.48 11.14
CA THR A 147 8.88 -4.19 11.57
C THR A 147 8.56 -2.72 11.37
N CYS A 148 7.39 -2.43 10.81
CA CYS A 148 6.87 -1.08 10.63
C CYS A 148 5.87 -0.76 11.75
N LEU A 149 6.23 0.23 12.56
CA LEU A 149 5.44 0.72 13.68
C LEU A 149 4.61 1.90 13.23
N ASP A 150 3.35 1.87 13.61
CA ASP A 150 2.42 2.97 13.40
C ASP A 150 2.93 4.25 14.07
N VAL A 151 2.93 5.35 13.32
CA VAL A 151 3.25 6.67 13.86
C VAL A 151 1.98 7.19 14.52
N ASN A 152 2.07 7.57 15.79
CA ASN A 152 0.92 8.17 16.47
C ASN A 152 0.93 9.69 16.30
N GLU A 153 0.23 10.20 15.29
CA GLU A 153 0.18 11.64 15.02
C GLU A 153 -0.51 12.42 16.15
N CYS A 154 -1.48 11.82 16.84
CA CYS A 154 -2.18 12.44 17.98
C CYS A 154 -1.26 12.76 19.15
N SER A 155 -0.09 12.12 19.25
CA SER A 155 0.88 12.37 20.32
C SER A 155 1.64 13.69 20.13
N MET A 156 1.59 14.27 18.92
CA MET A 156 2.25 15.51 18.57
C MET A 156 1.20 16.54 18.18
N GLU A 157 1.05 17.60 18.98
CA GLU A 157 0.10 18.69 18.72
C GLU A 157 -1.32 18.20 18.38
N ASN A 158 -1.78 17.11 19.02
CA ASN A 158 -3.09 16.50 18.78
C ASN A 158 -3.34 16.12 17.30
N GLY A 159 -2.29 15.81 16.53
CA GLY A 159 -2.39 15.55 15.08
C GLY A 159 -2.84 16.77 14.27
N GLY A 160 -2.84 17.97 14.86
CA GLY A 160 -3.44 19.17 14.28
C GLY A 160 -4.97 19.22 14.40
N CYS A 161 -5.62 18.24 15.01
CA CYS A 161 -7.06 18.27 15.23
C CYS A 161 -7.46 19.41 16.16
N GLU A 162 -8.50 20.17 15.80
CA GLU A 162 -9.06 21.23 16.63
C GLU A 162 -9.66 20.70 17.93
N HIS A 163 -10.34 19.55 17.85
CA HIS A 163 -10.99 18.90 18.99
C HIS A 163 -10.33 17.58 19.39
N GLU A 164 -10.89 16.44 19.02
CA GLU A 164 -10.44 15.14 19.49
C GLU A 164 -9.71 14.40 18.38
N CYS A 165 -8.49 13.95 18.66
CA CYS A 165 -7.71 13.10 17.76
C CYS A 165 -7.82 11.64 18.17
N GLN A 166 -8.09 10.76 17.20
CA GLN A 166 -8.01 9.32 17.36
C GLN A 166 -6.96 8.76 16.42
N ASN A 167 -5.93 8.13 17.00
CA ASN A 167 -4.90 7.48 16.22
C ASN A 167 -5.45 6.20 15.57
N THR A 168 -5.14 6.00 14.30
CA THR A 168 -5.55 4.81 13.53
C THR A 168 -4.33 4.17 12.89
N GLN A 169 -4.47 3.00 12.28
CA GLN A 169 -3.32 2.35 11.67
C GLN A 169 -2.94 3.03 10.33
N GLY A 170 -1.77 3.66 10.29
CA GLY A 170 -1.18 4.38 9.17
C GLY A 170 -1.64 5.82 9.02
N SER A 171 -2.44 6.33 9.96
CA SER A 171 -3.03 7.67 9.91
C SER A 171 -3.73 8.01 11.24
N PHE A 172 -4.47 9.11 11.27
CA PHE A 172 -5.32 9.48 12.39
C PHE A 172 -6.62 10.10 11.87
N THR A 173 -7.62 10.16 12.73
CA THR A 173 -8.91 10.78 12.42
C THR A 173 -9.27 11.79 13.49
N CYS A 174 -9.70 12.98 13.07
CA CYS A 174 -10.23 13.98 13.96
C CYS A 174 -11.75 13.82 14.14
N SER A 175 -12.25 14.14 15.32
CA SER A 175 -13.67 14.18 15.61
C SER A 175 -14.04 15.40 16.44
N CYS A 176 -15.26 15.88 16.25
CA CYS A 176 -15.74 17.10 16.87
C CYS A 176 -16.61 16.80 18.09
N ARG A 177 -16.52 17.68 19.10
CA ARG A 177 -17.38 17.62 20.27
C ARG A 177 -18.85 17.86 19.86
N ARG A 178 -19.78 17.41 20.70
CA ARG A 178 -21.22 17.59 20.45
C ARG A 178 -21.58 19.04 20.11
N GLY A 179 -22.32 19.23 19.03
CA GLY A 179 -22.71 20.54 18.50
C GLY A 179 -21.82 21.07 17.37
N TYR A 180 -20.71 20.39 17.08
CA TYR A 180 -19.79 20.74 16.00
C TYR A 180 -19.69 19.60 14.98
N VAL A 181 -19.38 19.95 13.74
CA VAL A 181 -19.09 19.05 12.63
C VAL A 181 -17.73 19.33 12.04
N LEU A 182 -17.11 18.26 11.57
CA LEU A 182 -15.81 18.29 10.94
C LEU A 182 -15.96 18.91 9.54
N VAL A 183 -15.39 20.11 9.34
CA VAL A 183 -15.52 20.87 8.07
C VAL A 183 -14.38 20.60 7.09
N ASP A 184 -13.21 20.24 7.60
CA ASP A 184 -12.09 19.66 6.86
C ASP A 184 -11.44 18.58 7.72
N GLU A 185 -10.35 17.95 7.29
CA GLU A 185 -9.77 16.82 8.02
C GLU A 185 -9.34 17.13 9.47
N VAL A 186 -9.25 18.41 9.88
CA VAL A 186 -8.78 18.81 11.21
C VAL A 186 -9.65 19.84 11.94
N HIS A 187 -10.49 20.63 11.26
CA HIS A 187 -11.28 21.72 11.85
C HIS A 187 -12.75 21.38 12.11
N CYS A 188 -13.30 21.97 13.17
CA CYS A 188 -14.66 21.77 13.65
C CYS A 188 -15.47 23.06 13.65
N ASP A 189 -16.63 23.06 13.00
CA ASP A 189 -17.56 24.20 12.98
C ASP A 189 -18.95 23.82 13.48
N ILE A 190 -19.76 24.79 13.92
CA ILE A 190 -21.08 24.55 14.49
C ILE A 190 -22.07 24.21 13.38
N LEU A 191 -22.86 23.14 13.57
CA LEU A 191 -24.04 22.89 12.71
C LEU A 191 -25.04 24.04 12.88
N GLY A 192 -25.14 24.91 11.88
CA GLY A 192 -26.05 26.06 11.87
C GLY A 192 -25.39 27.44 12.00
N GLY A 193 -24.07 27.53 11.81
CA GLY A 193 -23.41 28.81 11.53
C GLY A 193 -23.84 29.36 10.17
N ASN A 194 -24.99 30.03 10.11
CA ASN A 194 -25.33 30.89 8.99
C ASN A 194 -24.19 31.92 8.85
N TYR A 195 -23.51 31.93 7.70
CA TYR A 195 -22.43 32.86 7.41
C TYR A 195 -23.02 34.26 7.27
N ASP A 196 -23.16 34.97 8.38
CA ASP A 196 -23.35 36.43 8.38
C ASP A 196 -22.06 37.06 8.91
N VAL A 197 -21.07 37.15 8.02
CA VAL A 197 -20.01 38.14 8.18
C VAL A 197 -20.49 39.39 7.47
N ASP A 198 -21.19 40.27 8.20
CA ASP A 198 -21.21 41.70 7.82
C ASP A 198 -20.51 42.54 8.88
N TYR A 199 -19.34 43.02 8.47
CA TYR A 199 -18.48 43.95 9.17
C TYR A 199 -19.08 45.36 9.03
N SER A 200 -20.19 45.65 9.71
CA SER A 200 -20.71 47.02 9.74
C SER A 200 -21.01 47.49 11.17
N GLY A 201 -20.00 48.13 11.78
CA GLY A 201 -20.26 49.30 12.61
C GLY A 201 -19.88 49.24 14.10
N TYR A 202 -18.60 49.14 14.43
CA TYR A 202 -18.10 49.89 15.60
C TYR A 202 -16.70 50.44 15.35
N SER A 203 -16.66 51.73 15.02
CA SER A 203 -15.44 52.53 14.92
C SER A 203 -14.85 52.73 16.30
N ILE A 204 -13.62 52.29 16.49
CA ILE A 204 -12.74 52.73 17.58
C ILE A 204 -12.60 54.26 17.54
N ARG A 205 -13.13 54.94 18.55
CA ARG A 205 -12.63 56.24 19.01
C ARG A 205 -12.18 56.05 20.45
N GLY A 206 -10.94 56.42 20.69
CA GLY A 206 -10.26 56.24 21.96
C GLY A 206 -10.72 57.17 23.07
N ASP A 207 -10.04 56.94 24.19
CA ASP A 207 -9.95 57.67 25.44
C ASP A 207 -10.93 57.39 26.59
N GLN A 208 -10.30 56.80 27.62
CA GLN A 208 -10.27 57.21 29.03
C GLN A 208 -11.34 56.66 30.00
N ASP A 209 -10.80 55.79 30.86
CA ASP A 209 -10.97 55.75 32.31
C ASP A 209 -12.21 55.08 32.94
N MET A 210 -11.88 53.96 33.63
CA MET A 210 -12.22 53.61 35.01
C MET A 210 -12.94 52.28 35.20
N GLY A 211 -12.16 51.29 35.68
CA GLY A 211 -12.56 50.51 36.85
C GLY A 211 -12.85 49.04 36.63
N SER A 212 -11.82 48.20 36.57
CA SER A 212 -11.47 47.24 37.64
C SER A 212 -10.64 46.07 37.11
N THR A 213 -9.41 45.98 37.63
CA THR A 213 -8.45 44.88 37.47
C THR A 213 -8.56 43.93 38.66
N ALA A 214 -8.62 42.62 38.40
CA ALA A 214 -8.01 41.50 39.17
C ALA A 214 -8.72 40.20 38.75
N THR A 215 -8.19 39.40 37.81
CA THR A 215 -7.21 38.30 37.97
C THR A 215 -7.79 36.96 38.48
N GLU A 216 -7.50 35.91 37.69
CA GLU A 216 -7.24 34.50 38.04
C GLU A 216 -8.41 33.50 38.23
N ASP A 217 -8.60 32.68 37.17
CA ASP A 217 -8.36 31.22 37.13
C ASP A 217 -8.78 30.34 38.34
N TYR A 218 -9.80 29.49 38.17
CA TYR A 218 -9.79 28.10 38.66
C TYR A 218 -10.95 27.28 38.07
N SER A 219 -10.61 26.18 37.41
CA SER A 219 -11.46 25.01 37.21
C SER A 219 -12.00 24.43 38.53
N THR A 220 -13.06 23.60 38.46
CA THR A 220 -13.50 22.58 39.46
C THR A 220 -14.45 23.10 40.57
N VAL A 221 -15.59 22.51 40.99
CA VAL A 221 -16.41 21.30 40.71
C VAL A 221 -17.79 21.51 41.42
N LEU A 222 -18.81 20.72 41.04
CA LEU A 222 -19.77 20.00 41.89
C LEU A 222 -21.26 20.34 41.71
N ASP A 223 -21.99 19.28 41.34
CA ASP A 223 -23.31 18.90 41.85
C ASP A 223 -24.34 20.04 41.92
N GLY A 224 -24.63 20.62 40.77
CA GLY A 224 -25.87 21.34 40.54
C GLY A 224 -26.64 20.62 39.46
N GLU A 225 -27.63 19.83 39.87
CA GLU A 225 -28.72 19.42 39.00
C GLU A 225 -29.17 20.64 38.18
N MET A 226 -28.83 20.71 36.89
CA MET A 226 -29.67 21.46 35.97
C MET A 226 -30.98 20.72 36.00
N THR A 227 -31.91 21.25 36.80
CA THR A 227 -33.32 20.94 36.75
C THR A 227 -33.67 20.91 35.27
N ARG A 228 -33.92 19.69 34.80
CA ARG A 228 -34.37 19.37 33.46
C ARG A 228 -35.44 20.39 33.12
N ASN A 229 -35.14 21.34 32.24
CA ASN A 229 -36.19 21.92 31.45
C ASN A 229 -36.59 20.81 30.48
N ARG A 230 -37.65 20.11 30.88
CA ARG A 230 -38.11 18.82 30.35
C ARG A 230 -38.78 18.98 28.98
N ASP A 231 -38.36 19.98 28.21
CA ASP A 231 -38.95 20.36 26.92
C ASP A 231 -37.91 20.46 25.78
N ALA A 232 -36.61 20.33 26.04
CA ALA A 232 -35.57 20.36 24.99
C ALA A 232 -35.39 19.01 24.24
N TRP A 233 -36.27 18.04 24.46
CA TRP A 233 -36.31 16.78 23.69
C TRP A 233 -37.28 16.84 22.50
N ASN A 234 -37.84 18.01 22.18
CA ASN A 234 -38.80 18.17 21.08
C ASN A 234 -38.21 18.76 19.79
N ASP A 235 -36.93 19.17 19.76
CA ASP A 235 -36.36 19.86 18.59
C ASP A 235 -35.63 18.95 17.60
N VAL A 236 -35.55 17.63 17.82
CA VAL A 236 -34.92 16.70 16.86
C VAL A 236 -35.87 16.32 15.70
N CYS A 237 -37.19 16.39 15.91
CA CYS A 237 -38.19 16.05 14.90
C CYS A 237 -39.28 17.13 14.80
N ARG A 238 -38.91 18.32 14.36
CA ARG A 238 -39.87 19.33 13.91
C ARG A 238 -40.07 19.19 12.40
N CYS A 239 -41.28 18.86 11.98
CA CYS A 239 -41.71 18.96 10.58
C CYS A 239 -42.92 19.88 10.50
N GLU A 240 -42.92 20.78 9.53
CA GLU A 240 -44.05 21.66 9.24
C GLU A 240 -44.95 21.05 8.17
N ASN A 241 -46.12 21.67 7.93
CA ASN A 241 -47.08 21.29 6.88
C ASN A 241 -47.44 19.79 6.81
N GLY A 242 -47.48 19.10 7.96
CA GLY A 242 -47.89 17.68 8.06
C GLY A 242 -46.82 16.65 7.70
N GLY A 243 -45.54 17.04 7.64
CA GLY A 243 -44.41 16.10 7.48
C GLY A 243 -44.25 15.13 8.66
N THR A 244 -43.71 13.95 8.38
CA THR A 244 -43.36 12.96 9.41
C THR A 244 -41.84 12.87 9.58
N CYS A 245 -41.40 12.62 10.81
CA CYS A 245 -39.99 12.49 11.15
C CYS A 245 -39.78 11.24 12.01
N ASP A 246 -38.75 10.47 11.67
CA ASP A 246 -38.31 9.33 12.47
C ASP A 246 -37.49 9.83 13.68
N PRO A 247 -37.98 9.62 14.92
CA PRO A 247 -37.34 10.15 16.13
C PRO A 247 -35.99 9.50 16.48
N VAL A 248 -35.59 8.42 15.80
CA VAL A 248 -34.34 7.69 16.06
C VAL A 248 -33.29 7.99 14.99
N THR A 249 -33.70 8.06 13.72
CA THR A 249 -32.77 8.27 12.60
C THR A 249 -32.69 9.73 12.15
N GLY A 250 -33.65 10.58 12.55
CA GLY A 250 -33.76 11.97 12.09
C GLY A 250 -34.23 12.11 10.64
N ASN A 251 -34.60 10.99 9.99
CA ASN A 251 -35.03 10.99 8.60
C ASN A 251 -36.46 11.56 8.47
N ARG A 252 -36.67 12.42 7.48
CA ARG A 252 -37.91 13.19 7.31
C ARG A 252 -38.59 12.82 6.01
N THR A 253 -39.91 12.72 6.06
CA THR A 253 -40.76 12.45 4.89
C THR A 253 -41.80 13.55 4.75
N CYS A 254 -41.73 14.28 3.65
CA CYS A 254 -42.66 15.37 3.34
C CYS A 254 -43.84 14.88 2.47
N PRO A 255 -45.07 15.38 2.68
CA PRO A 255 -46.19 15.14 1.78
C PRO A 255 -45.88 15.57 0.32
N PRO A 256 -46.57 15.00 -0.69
CA PRO A 256 -46.21 15.19 -2.12
C PRO A 256 -46.21 16.64 -2.65
N SER A 257 -46.81 17.57 -1.92
CA SER A 257 -46.98 18.98 -2.32
C SER A 257 -46.20 19.96 -1.43
N VAL A 258 -45.25 19.48 -0.62
CA VAL A 258 -44.40 20.30 0.25
C VAL A 258 -42.95 19.83 0.13
N SER A 259 -42.00 20.76 0.21
CA SER A 259 -40.56 20.51 0.12
C SER A 259 -39.80 21.22 1.25
N GLY A 260 -38.47 21.12 1.27
CA GLY A 260 -37.63 21.71 2.31
C GLY A 260 -37.11 20.66 3.31
N GLU A 261 -36.07 21.03 4.07
CA GLU A 261 -35.39 20.13 5.01
C GLU A 261 -36.28 19.78 6.22
N PHE A 262 -37.24 20.66 6.54
CA PHE A 262 -38.23 20.53 7.60
C PHE A 262 -39.68 20.50 7.07
N CYS A 263 -39.88 20.30 5.76
CA CYS A 263 -41.17 20.40 5.07
C CYS A 263 -41.84 21.78 5.20
N GLU A 264 -41.04 22.84 5.30
CA GLU A 264 -41.41 24.24 5.49
C GLU A 264 -41.87 24.93 4.19
N ASP A 265 -41.37 24.46 3.04
CA ASP A 265 -41.69 25.03 1.73
C ASP A 265 -43.01 24.44 1.22
N GLY A 266 -44.11 25.04 1.68
CA GLY A 266 -45.47 24.79 1.17
C GLY A 266 -45.89 25.78 0.07
N CYS A 267 -47.18 25.75 -0.26
CA CYS A 267 -47.74 26.61 -1.31
C CYS A 267 -47.44 28.09 -1.05
N PRO A 268 -47.10 28.89 -2.07
CA PRO A 268 -46.93 30.32 -1.90
C PRO A 268 -48.22 30.91 -1.32
N ALA A 269 -48.10 31.60 -0.18
CA ALA A 269 -49.23 32.27 0.45
C ALA A 269 -49.87 33.21 -0.58
N ALA A 270 -51.19 33.08 -0.78
CA ALA A 270 -51.93 34.04 -1.58
C ALA A 270 -51.67 35.45 -1.00
N PRO A 271 -51.43 36.48 -1.84
CA PRO A 271 -51.31 37.83 -1.35
C PRO A 271 -52.59 38.17 -0.57
N GLN A 272 -52.41 38.61 0.68
CA GLN A 272 -53.47 38.92 1.66
C GLN A 272 -54.30 40.17 1.29
N THR A 273 -54.55 40.41 0.01
CA THR A 273 -55.39 41.51 -0.46
C THR A 273 -56.24 41.06 -1.64
N GLY A 274 -57.56 41.16 -1.47
CA GLY A 274 -58.56 40.76 -2.45
C GLY A 274 -58.47 41.54 -3.76
N VAL A 275 -57.62 41.07 -4.67
CA VAL A 275 -57.58 41.51 -6.07
C VAL A 275 -57.75 40.27 -6.93
N ASN A 276 -58.85 40.22 -7.69
CA ASN A 276 -58.99 39.31 -8.82
C ASN A 276 -57.92 39.69 -9.84
N ILE A 277 -56.78 38.99 -9.82
CA ILE A 277 -55.80 39.10 -10.89
C ILE A 277 -56.33 38.24 -12.04
N ILE A 278 -57.02 38.89 -12.96
CA ILE A 278 -57.18 38.39 -14.32
C ILE A 278 -55.79 38.46 -14.95
N LEU A 279 -55.05 37.34 -14.96
CA LEU A 279 -53.92 37.19 -15.85
C LEU A 279 -54.47 36.90 -17.24
N GLU A 280 -54.30 37.88 -18.11
CA GLU A 280 -54.74 37.85 -19.49
C GLU A 280 -54.03 36.75 -20.31
N HIS A 281 -54.85 36.00 -21.06
CA HIS A 281 -54.52 35.14 -22.21
C HIS A 281 -53.60 33.92 -21.92
N THR A 282 -54.10 32.70 -21.75
CA THR A 282 -54.89 31.94 -22.74
C THR A 282 -55.45 30.66 -22.08
N THR A 283 -56.73 30.37 -22.32
CA THR A 283 -57.42 29.07 -22.21
C THR A 283 -56.71 27.93 -21.46
N MET A 284 -56.82 27.86 -20.12
CA MET A 284 -56.89 26.57 -19.42
C MET A 284 -57.51 26.75 -18.04
N MET A 285 -58.45 25.87 -17.73
CA MET A 285 -59.29 25.93 -16.54
C MET A 285 -58.48 25.87 -15.25
N MET A 286 -58.90 26.63 -14.24
CA MET A 286 -58.43 26.60 -12.85
C MET A 286 -58.11 25.16 -12.38
N ILE A 287 -56.85 24.84 -12.12
CA ILE A 287 -56.36 23.51 -11.67
C ILE A 287 -56.16 23.47 -10.13
N VAL A 288 -56.41 24.59 -9.43
CA VAL A 288 -56.20 24.74 -7.99
C VAL A 288 -57.51 25.17 -7.31
N THR A 289 -57.99 24.39 -6.35
CA THR A 289 -59.02 24.81 -5.38
C THR A 289 -58.33 25.13 -4.05
N PHE A 290 -58.41 26.39 -3.61
CA PHE A 290 -57.72 26.85 -2.38
C PHE A 290 -58.55 26.57 -1.13
N THR A 291 -58.04 25.74 -0.22
CA THR A 291 -58.52 25.59 1.17
C THR A 291 -57.35 25.86 2.12
N SER A 292 -57.25 27.12 2.57
CA SER A 292 -56.08 27.72 3.22
C SER A 292 -55.88 27.37 4.71
N GLN A 293 -56.14 26.14 5.15
CA GLN A 293 -56.05 25.79 6.59
C GLN A 293 -54.93 24.82 6.97
N SER A 294 -54.28 24.15 6.02
CA SER A 294 -53.27 23.11 6.32
C SER A 294 -51.86 23.34 5.78
N GLY A 295 -51.65 24.38 4.94
CA GLY A 295 -50.35 24.60 4.27
C GLY A 295 -50.04 23.60 3.14
N VAL A 296 -51.00 22.74 2.77
CA VAL A 296 -50.88 21.68 1.76
C VAL A 296 -51.72 22.03 0.52
N CYS A 297 -51.16 21.92 -0.69
CA CYS A 297 -51.87 22.19 -1.94
C CYS A 297 -52.72 20.99 -2.35
N GLU A 298 -54.05 21.16 -2.39
CA GLU A 298 -54.96 20.18 -2.99
C GLU A 298 -55.04 20.39 -4.51
N CYS A 299 -54.19 19.69 -5.26
CA CYS A 299 -54.20 19.71 -6.71
C CYS A 299 -55.43 18.97 -7.27
N LYS A 300 -55.99 19.48 -8.37
CA LYS A 300 -56.99 18.74 -9.13
C LYS A 300 -56.42 17.38 -9.55
N ALA A 301 -57.27 16.35 -9.54
CA ALA A 301 -56.86 14.99 -9.90
C ALA A 301 -56.08 14.97 -11.23
N GLY A 302 -54.92 14.30 -11.22
CA GLY A 302 -53.99 14.25 -12.35
C GLY A 302 -52.82 15.22 -12.29
N TYR A 303 -52.75 16.08 -11.27
CA TYR A 303 -51.67 17.04 -11.07
C TYR A 303 -51.04 16.92 -9.67
N VAL A 304 -49.76 17.30 -9.57
CA VAL A 304 -48.92 17.26 -8.37
C VAL A 304 -47.92 18.42 -8.36
N GLY A 305 -47.25 18.61 -7.23
CA GLY A 305 -46.25 19.66 -7.02
C GLY A 305 -46.79 20.84 -6.23
N ILE A 306 -45.87 21.71 -5.80
CA ILE A 306 -46.12 22.86 -4.91
C ILE A 306 -47.06 23.92 -5.50
N ASP A 307 -47.26 23.93 -6.82
CA ASP A 307 -48.12 24.85 -7.57
C ASP A 307 -49.12 24.12 -8.48
N CYS A 308 -49.20 22.78 -8.36
CA CYS A 308 -50.03 21.92 -9.20
C CYS A 308 -49.80 22.07 -10.72
N SER A 309 -48.60 22.51 -11.12
CA SER A 309 -48.24 22.68 -12.53
C SER A 309 -47.78 21.39 -13.21
N LYS A 310 -47.42 20.35 -12.43
CA LYS A 310 -46.91 19.08 -12.96
C LYS A 310 -48.02 18.04 -13.04
N GLU A 311 -48.08 17.30 -14.13
CA GLU A 311 -48.94 16.14 -14.26
C GLU A 311 -48.42 14.96 -13.42
N CYS A 312 -49.29 13.99 -13.11
CA CYS A 312 -48.87 12.81 -12.36
C CYS A 312 -47.74 12.07 -13.06
N PRO A 313 -46.73 11.58 -12.30
CA PRO A 313 -45.70 10.70 -12.84
C PRO A 313 -46.30 9.48 -13.54
N GLU A 314 -45.61 8.97 -14.55
CA GLU A 314 -46.04 7.76 -15.27
C GLU A 314 -46.34 6.62 -14.30
N GLY A 315 -47.49 5.97 -14.49
CA GLY A 315 -47.94 4.89 -13.62
C GLY A 315 -48.71 5.34 -12.37
N LYS A 316 -49.03 6.63 -12.21
CA LYS A 316 -49.84 7.14 -11.09
C LYS A 316 -51.01 8.02 -11.53
N TRP A 317 -52.07 8.08 -10.72
CA TRP A 317 -53.28 8.85 -11.01
C TRP A 317 -54.02 9.34 -9.76
N GLY A 318 -55.00 10.23 -9.96
CA GLY A 318 -55.89 10.75 -8.92
C GLY A 318 -55.40 12.05 -8.28
N ALA A 319 -56.08 12.51 -7.22
CA ALA A 319 -55.66 13.70 -6.48
C ALA A 319 -54.33 13.43 -5.76
N GLY A 320 -53.33 14.29 -5.97
CA GLY A 320 -51.97 14.12 -5.42
C GLY A 320 -51.22 12.88 -5.93
N CYS A 321 -51.70 12.24 -7.00
CA CYS A 321 -51.10 11.05 -7.61
C CYS A 321 -50.88 9.88 -6.63
N LEU A 322 -51.83 9.69 -5.72
CA LEU A 322 -51.73 8.70 -4.64
C LEU A 322 -52.06 7.26 -5.10
N HIS A 323 -52.66 7.08 -6.27
CA HIS A 323 -53.05 5.77 -6.78
C HIS A 323 -52.10 5.29 -7.89
N GLU A 324 -51.79 4.00 -7.90
CA GLU A 324 -51.02 3.37 -8.97
C GLU A 324 -51.94 2.94 -10.12
N CYS A 325 -51.46 3.10 -11.37
CA CYS A 325 -52.15 2.62 -12.57
C CYS A 325 -52.16 1.09 -12.58
N GLN A 326 -53.32 0.49 -12.80
CA GLN A 326 -53.49 -0.97 -12.86
C GLN A 326 -53.59 -1.52 -14.30
N CYS A 327 -53.12 -0.77 -15.29
CA CYS A 327 -53.20 -1.21 -16.69
C CYS A 327 -52.25 -2.38 -16.96
N ALA A 328 -52.70 -3.35 -17.75
CA ALA A 328 -51.88 -4.47 -18.16
C ALA A 328 -50.95 -4.11 -19.33
N ASN A 329 -49.91 -4.94 -19.53
CA ASN A 329 -49.04 -4.91 -20.70
C ASN A 329 -48.28 -3.59 -20.94
N GLY A 330 -47.99 -2.85 -19.86
CA GLY A 330 -47.23 -1.59 -19.94
C GLY A 330 -48.02 -0.41 -20.51
N ALA A 331 -49.36 -0.51 -20.54
CA ALA A 331 -50.21 0.61 -20.94
C ALA A 331 -50.22 1.71 -19.85
N THR A 332 -50.32 2.97 -20.28
CA THR A 332 -50.43 4.13 -19.39
C THR A 332 -51.89 4.41 -19.05
N CYS A 333 -52.15 4.87 -17.81
CA CYS A 333 -53.51 5.26 -17.38
C CYS A 333 -53.70 6.78 -17.44
N HIS A 334 -54.94 7.23 -17.62
CA HIS A 334 -55.25 8.66 -17.61
C HIS A 334 -54.94 9.29 -16.23
N PRO A 335 -54.09 10.34 -16.15
CA PRO A 335 -53.60 10.89 -14.88
C PRO A 335 -54.69 11.29 -13.89
N ALA A 336 -55.85 11.78 -14.36
CA ALA A 336 -56.91 12.23 -13.47
C ALA A 336 -57.86 11.12 -13.00
N THR A 337 -58.04 10.06 -13.79
CA THR A 337 -59.16 9.11 -13.63
C THR A 337 -58.73 7.65 -13.53
N GLY A 338 -57.47 7.33 -13.82
CA GLY A 338 -56.94 5.98 -13.74
C GLY A 338 -57.40 5.04 -14.84
N VAL A 339 -58.20 5.51 -15.80
CA VAL A 339 -58.76 4.68 -16.86
C VAL A 339 -57.69 4.28 -17.86
N CYS A 340 -57.57 2.99 -18.11
CA CYS A 340 -56.71 2.37 -19.11
C CYS A 340 -57.52 2.12 -20.39
N GLY A 341 -56.98 2.42 -21.58
CA GLY A 341 -57.64 2.03 -22.83
C GLY A 341 -58.05 3.14 -23.78
N LEU A 342 -57.49 4.34 -23.64
CA LEU A 342 -57.46 5.29 -24.76
C LEU A 342 -56.30 4.99 -25.73
N ASP A 343 -55.18 4.44 -25.23
CA ASP A 343 -53.99 4.07 -26.00
C ASP A 343 -53.44 2.68 -25.57
N CYS A 344 -54.19 1.60 -25.84
CA CYS A 344 -53.63 0.26 -25.61
C CYS A 344 -52.48 -0.02 -26.61
N PRO A 345 -51.40 -0.70 -26.18
CA PRO A 345 -50.37 -1.17 -27.10
C PRO A 345 -50.96 -2.03 -28.23
N PRO A 346 -50.37 -2.02 -29.44
CA PRO A 346 -50.92 -2.73 -30.59
C PRO A 346 -51.16 -4.22 -30.30
N GLY A 347 -52.40 -4.67 -30.49
CA GLY A 347 -52.82 -6.05 -30.26
C GLY A 347 -53.59 -6.30 -28.96
N PHE A 348 -53.76 -5.29 -28.11
CA PHE A 348 -54.54 -5.37 -26.87
C PHE A 348 -55.76 -4.44 -26.89
N MET A 349 -56.84 -4.88 -26.25
CA MET A 349 -58.14 -4.21 -26.13
C MET A 349 -58.71 -4.39 -24.71
N GLY A 350 -59.83 -3.72 -24.42
CA GLY A 350 -60.50 -3.77 -23.11
C GLY A 350 -60.13 -2.62 -22.18
N THR A 351 -60.90 -2.45 -21.09
CA THR A 351 -60.79 -1.30 -20.15
C THR A 351 -59.54 -1.33 -19.26
N GLU A 352 -58.75 -2.40 -19.34
CA GLU A 352 -57.47 -2.57 -18.64
C GLU A 352 -56.34 -2.97 -19.61
N CYS A 353 -56.58 -2.94 -20.93
CA CYS A 353 -55.65 -3.38 -21.99
C CYS A 353 -55.12 -4.82 -21.79
N ASN A 354 -55.97 -5.73 -21.32
CA ASN A 354 -55.63 -7.10 -20.95
C ASN A 354 -56.15 -8.17 -21.93
N THR A 355 -57.00 -7.82 -22.89
CA THR A 355 -57.64 -8.76 -23.84
C THR A 355 -57.14 -8.63 -25.27
#